data_AF-W4RPG0-F1
#
_entry.id   AF-W4RPG0-F1
#
_cell.length_a   1.000
_cell.length_b   1.000
_cell.length_c   1.000
_cell.angle_alpha   90.00
_cell.angle_beta   90.00
_cell.angle_gamma   90.00
#
_symmetry.space_group_name_H-M   'P 1'
#
loop_
_entity.id
_entity.type
_entity.pdbx_description
1 polymer ?
#
loop_
_entity_poly.entity_id
_entity_poly.type
_entity_poly.pdbx_seq_one_letter_code
_entity_poly.pdbx_strand_id
1 'polypeptide(L)'
;MAFYTLTVNYHKELVNDLIPVVEGTYSTYAESTSPEDIKNSRDHRAFGGFSMGSVTTWYTFVNSLDEFRYFLPMSGAMDYEGDDVDAAVTDSGYSPDDFFIYAITGTDDFEYGHFASQIEGMLGMPSGNFISSDNEESGNIAFRIKEGYSHDGRAAMEYTYNGLMWFWN
;
A
#
# COMPACT_ATOMS: atom_id res chain seq x y z
N MET A 1 12.62 -15.89 -9.59
CA MET A 1 11.28 -16.05 -10.20
C MET A 1 10.27 -16.39 -9.10
N ALA A 2 9.62 -15.37 -8.53
CA ALA A 2 8.59 -15.51 -7.49
C ALA A 2 7.15 -15.32 -8.05
N PHE A 3 7.01 -15.22 -9.38
CA PHE A 3 5.77 -14.87 -10.08
C PHE A 3 4.57 -15.81 -9.85
N TYR A 4 4.76 -16.97 -9.23
CA TYR A 4 3.67 -17.91 -8.91
C TYR A 4 3.35 -17.99 -7.41
N THR A 5 3.91 -17.09 -6.60
CA THR A 5 3.63 -17.08 -5.16
C THR A 5 2.31 -16.36 -4.89
N LEU A 6 1.66 -16.75 -3.78
CA LEU A 6 0.46 -16.09 -3.27
C LEU A 6 0.70 -14.59 -3.11
N THR A 7 1.82 -14.20 -2.51
CA THR A 7 2.16 -12.81 -2.24
C THR A 7 2.09 -11.91 -3.48
N VAL A 8 2.61 -12.40 -4.61
CA VAL A 8 2.66 -11.65 -5.87
C VAL A 8 1.29 -11.58 -6.55
N ASN A 9 0.48 -12.64 -6.44
CA ASN A 9 -0.76 -12.78 -7.21
C ASN A 9 -2.04 -12.54 -6.40
N TYR A 10 -1.95 -12.30 -5.09
CA TYR A 10 -3.12 -12.18 -4.21
C TYR A 10 -4.10 -11.10 -4.69
N HIS A 11 -3.60 -10.01 -5.29
CA HIS A 11 -4.44 -8.96 -5.88
C HIS A 11 -5.51 -9.50 -6.85
N LYS A 12 -5.24 -10.62 -7.54
CA LYS A 12 -6.21 -11.24 -8.46
C LYS A 12 -7.40 -11.82 -7.72
N GLU A 13 -7.17 -12.61 -6.68
CA GLU A 13 -8.24 -13.16 -5.83
C GLU A 13 -8.93 -12.03 -5.05
N LEU A 14 -8.14 -11.07 -4.54
CA LEU A 14 -8.65 -9.93 -3.81
C LEU A 14 -9.69 -9.15 -4.62
N VAL A 15 -9.32 -8.71 -5.83
CA VAL A 15 -10.18 -7.86 -6.67
C VAL A 15 -11.33 -8.64 -7.30
N ASN A 16 -11.07 -9.86 -7.79
CA ASN A 16 -12.07 -10.59 -8.57
C ASN A 16 -13.03 -11.44 -7.71
N ASP A 17 -12.61 -11.86 -6.51
CA ASP A 17 -13.37 -12.80 -5.70
C ASP A 17 -13.73 -12.22 -4.32
N LEU A 18 -12.75 -11.68 -3.58
CA LEU A 18 -12.98 -11.27 -2.19
C LEU A 18 -13.76 -9.97 -2.06
N ILE A 19 -13.37 -8.91 -2.79
CA ILE A 19 -14.08 -7.63 -2.77
C ILE A 19 -15.56 -7.82 -3.14
N PRO A 20 -15.93 -8.48 -4.25
CA PRO A 20 -17.34 -8.69 -4.59
C PRO A 20 -18.13 -9.46 -3.53
N VAL A 21 -17.54 -10.48 -2.91
CA VAL A 21 -18.24 -11.26 -1.87
C VAL A 21 -18.45 -10.44 -0.60
N VAL A 22 -17.41 -9.75 -0.14
CA VAL A 22 -17.47 -8.98 1.11
C VAL A 22 -18.37 -7.77 0.96
N GLU A 23 -18.17 -6.96 -0.09
CA GLU A 23 -18.94 -5.72 -0.31
C GLU A 23 -20.34 -5.97 -0.84
N GLY A 24 -20.60 -7.15 -1.40
CA GLY A 24 -21.97 -7.61 -1.70
C GLY A 24 -22.74 -8.07 -0.46
N THR A 25 -22.03 -8.41 0.63
CA THR A 25 -22.61 -8.88 1.89
C THR A 25 -22.77 -7.76 2.92
N TYR A 26 -21.76 -6.88 3.00
CA TYR A 26 -21.68 -5.82 3.99
C TYR A 26 -21.76 -4.45 3.30
N SER A 27 -22.43 -3.49 3.94
CA SER A 27 -22.56 -2.14 3.41
C SER A 27 -21.20 -1.42 3.39
N THR A 28 -20.71 -1.11 2.19
CA THR A 28 -19.57 -0.22 1.95
C THR A 28 -20.03 1.02 1.18
N TYR A 29 -19.09 1.76 0.60
CA TYR A 29 -19.38 2.89 -0.30
C TYR A 29 -19.60 2.45 -1.76
N ALA A 30 -19.36 1.18 -2.10
CA ALA A 30 -19.68 0.65 -3.41
C ALA A 30 -21.19 0.53 -3.58
N GLU A 31 -21.76 1.12 -4.63
CA GLU A 31 -23.21 1.02 -4.92
C GLU A 31 -23.61 -0.42 -5.30
N SER A 32 -22.71 -1.15 -5.94
CA SER A 32 -22.81 -2.57 -6.21
C SER A 32 -21.42 -3.21 -6.29
N THR A 33 -21.37 -4.51 -6.56
CA THR A 33 -20.10 -5.24 -6.76
C THR A 33 -19.71 -5.32 -8.24
N SER A 34 -20.26 -4.45 -9.08
CA SER A 34 -19.79 -4.31 -10.46
C SER A 34 -18.36 -3.75 -10.47
N PRO A 35 -17.52 -4.10 -11.46
CA PRO A 35 -16.18 -3.54 -11.54
C PRO A 35 -16.16 -2.01 -11.57
N GLU A 36 -17.16 -1.37 -12.20
CA GLU A 36 -17.27 0.09 -12.26
C GLU A 36 -17.57 0.69 -10.87
N ASP A 37 -18.52 0.13 -10.12
CA ASP A 37 -18.88 0.64 -8.80
C ASP A 37 -17.79 0.38 -7.74
N ILE A 38 -17.04 -0.71 -7.88
CA ILE A 38 -15.85 -0.97 -7.05
C ILE A 38 -14.80 0.12 -7.28
N LYS A 39 -14.53 0.48 -8.53
CA LYS A 39 -13.59 1.56 -8.89
C LYS A 39 -14.11 2.92 -8.41
N ASN A 40 -15.39 3.21 -8.62
CA ASN A 40 -16.00 4.48 -8.19
C ASN A 40 -16.01 4.66 -6.66
N SER A 41 -15.84 3.59 -5.89
CA SER A 41 -15.76 3.62 -4.43
C SER A 41 -14.34 3.51 -3.87
N ARG A 42 -13.31 3.55 -4.73
CA ARG A 42 -11.89 3.36 -4.34
C ARG A 42 -11.40 4.29 -3.25
N ASP A 43 -11.93 5.51 -3.19
CA ASP A 43 -11.57 6.52 -2.20
C ASP A 43 -12.00 6.11 -0.77
N HIS A 44 -12.77 5.04 -0.65
CA HIS A 44 -13.21 4.46 0.61
C HIS A 44 -12.61 3.06 0.87
N ARG A 45 -11.55 2.70 0.14
CA ARG A 45 -10.92 1.39 0.24
C ARG A 45 -9.43 1.48 0.50
N ALA A 46 -8.97 0.63 1.41
CA ALA A 46 -7.59 0.55 1.85
C ALA A 46 -7.07 -0.89 1.84
N PHE A 47 -5.77 -1.07 1.61
CA PHE A 47 -5.11 -2.36 1.74
C PHE A 47 -3.79 -2.23 2.51
N GLY A 48 -3.53 -3.16 3.44
CA GLY A 48 -2.35 -3.10 4.29
C GLY A 48 -1.92 -4.46 4.79
N GLY A 49 -0.64 -4.59 5.12
CA GLY A 49 -0.08 -5.86 5.54
C GLY A 49 1.32 -5.72 6.12
N PHE A 50 1.68 -6.67 6.99
CA PHE A 50 2.96 -6.74 7.67
C PHE A 50 3.86 -7.83 7.09
N SER A 51 5.16 -7.59 6.99
CA SER A 51 6.15 -8.57 6.49
C SER A 51 5.84 -8.99 5.04
N MET A 52 5.69 -10.29 4.77
CA MET A 52 5.15 -10.78 3.50
C MET A 52 3.81 -10.14 3.11
N GLY A 53 3.00 -9.72 4.09
CA GLY A 53 1.79 -8.94 3.84
C GLY A 53 2.07 -7.55 3.28
N SER A 54 3.18 -6.91 3.66
CA SER A 54 3.63 -5.63 3.09
C SER A 54 4.07 -5.81 1.64
N VAL A 55 4.77 -6.90 1.34
CA VAL A 55 5.10 -7.27 -0.04
C VAL A 55 3.82 -7.47 -0.86
N THR A 56 2.80 -8.14 -0.29
CA THR A 56 1.47 -8.22 -0.92
C THR A 56 0.81 -6.85 -1.08
N THR A 57 0.98 -5.93 -0.13
CA THR A 57 0.49 -4.55 -0.27
C THR A 57 1.13 -3.85 -1.46
N TRP A 58 2.43 -3.98 -1.68
CA TRP A 58 3.11 -3.42 -2.86
C TRP A 58 2.62 -4.04 -4.16
N TYR A 59 2.46 -5.36 -4.21
CA TYR A 59 1.89 -6.00 -5.39
C TYR A 59 0.42 -5.62 -5.63
N THR A 60 -0.34 -5.34 -4.58
CA THR A 60 -1.70 -4.81 -4.71
C THR A 60 -1.67 -3.37 -5.21
N PHE A 61 -0.77 -2.54 -4.69
CA PHE A 61 -0.55 -1.18 -5.16
C PHE A 61 -0.28 -1.14 -6.66
N VAL A 62 0.76 -1.82 -7.14
CA VAL A 62 1.14 -1.75 -8.57
C VAL A 62 0.15 -2.40 -9.54
N ASN A 63 -0.80 -3.22 -9.07
CA ASN A 63 -1.78 -3.92 -9.92
C ASN A 63 -3.24 -3.47 -9.72
N SER A 64 -3.54 -2.66 -8.71
CA SER A 64 -4.93 -2.39 -8.29
C SER A 64 -5.15 -0.96 -7.78
N LEU A 65 -4.44 0.03 -8.34
CA LEU A 65 -4.69 1.46 -8.07
C LEU A 65 -6.12 1.89 -8.43
N ASP A 66 -6.74 1.23 -9.39
CA ASP A 66 -8.12 1.46 -9.79
C ASP A 66 -9.12 1.14 -8.66
N GLU A 67 -8.80 0.17 -7.81
CA GLU A 67 -9.71 -0.31 -6.78
C GLU A 67 -9.41 0.24 -5.37
N PHE A 68 -8.23 0.80 -5.14
CA PHE A 68 -7.77 1.23 -3.81
C PHE A 68 -7.14 2.62 -3.84
N ARG A 69 -7.49 3.45 -2.86
CA ARG A 69 -6.81 4.74 -2.61
C ARG A 69 -5.70 4.65 -1.56
N TYR A 70 -5.88 3.83 -0.53
CA TYR A 70 -5.04 3.86 0.67
C TYR A 70 -4.20 2.59 0.85
N PHE A 71 -2.92 2.74 1.18
CA PHE A 71 -1.98 1.62 1.30
C PHE A 71 -1.15 1.69 2.59
N LEU A 72 -1.08 0.59 3.33
CA LEU A 72 -0.34 0.46 4.59
C LEU A 72 0.70 -0.68 4.52
N PRO A 73 1.82 -0.49 3.80
CA PRO A 73 2.93 -1.43 3.81
C PRO A 73 3.72 -1.31 5.12
N MET A 74 3.94 -2.44 5.79
CA MET A 74 4.60 -2.50 7.09
C MET A 74 5.76 -3.52 7.08
N SER A 75 7.00 -3.06 7.16
CA SER A 75 8.20 -3.92 7.25
C SER A 75 8.32 -5.00 6.15
N GLY A 76 8.22 -4.62 4.87
CA GLY A 76 8.47 -5.54 3.75
C GLY A 76 8.53 -4.83 2.41
N ALA A 77 9.63 -5.03 1.67
CA ALA A 77 9.87 -4.41 0.37
C ALA A 77 9.68 -5.38 -0.81
N MET A 78 9.39 -4.83 -1.99
CA MET A 78 9.15 -5.55 -3.24
C MET A 78 10.39 -5.58 -4.14
N ASP A 79 11.01 -4.44 -4.41
CA ASP A 79 12.09 -4.29 -5.41
C ASP A 79 13.34 -3.56 -4.87
N TYR A 80 13.32 -3.11 -3.62
CA TYR A 80 14.42 -2.47 -2.87
C TYR A 80 14.96 -1.13 -3.43
N GLU A 81 14.58 -0.73 -4.64
CA GLU A 81 15.00 0.51 -5.30
C GLU A 81 13.81 1.42 -5.68
N GLY A 82 12.58 0.90 -5.73
CA GLY A 82 11.37 1.67 -6.02
C GLY A 82 11.06 1.87 -7.51
N ASP A 83 11.96 1.46 -8.41
CA ASP A 83 11.81 1.61 -9.87
C ASP A 83 10.54 0.95 -10.43
N ASP A 84 10.22 -0.28 -9.99
CA ASP A 84 9.05 -1.01 -10.50
C ASP A 84 7.76 -0.35 -10.00
N VAL A 85 7.79 0.19 -8.78
CA VAL A 85 6.65 0.89 -8.17
C VAL A 85 6.39 2.23 -8.87
N ASP A 86 7.44 2.98 -9.20
CA ASP A 86 7.35 4.23 -9.95
C ASP A 86 6.88 4.04 -11.40
N ALA A 87 7.42 3.03 -12.07
CA ALA A 87 7.00 2.67 -13.42
C ALA A 87 5.51 2.30 -13.46
N ALA A 88 5.03 1.53 -12.48
CA ALA A 88 3.62 1.15 -12.41
C ALA A 88 2.68 2.36 -12.22
N VAL A 89 3.03 3.34 -11.38
CA VAL A 89 2.25 4.57 -11.25
C VAL A 89 2.23 5.34 -12.56
N THR A 90 3.41 5.52 -13.19
CA THR A 90 3.53 6.20 -14.48
C THR A 90 2.65 5.55 -15.56
N ASP A 91 2.69 4.21 -15.66
CA ASP A 91 1.93 3.45 -16.65
C ASP A 91 0.42 3.44 -16.37
N SER A 92 0.01 3.58 -15.11
CA SER A 92 -1.40 3.63 -14.73
C SER A 92 -2.11 4.91 -15.15
N GLY A 93 -1.37 6.01 -15.31
CA GLY A 93 -1.91 7.35 -15.55
C GLY A 93 -2.46 8.05 -14.30
N TYR A 94 -2.36 7.44 -13.12
CA TYR A 94 -2.63 8.12 -11.85
C TYR A 94 -1.52 9.11 -11.49
N SER A 95 -1.91 10.10 -10.69
CA SER A 95 -1.05 11.15 -10.17
C SER A 95 -0.85 10.99 -8.65
N PRO A 96 0.07 11.75 -8.04
CA PRO A 96 0.23 11.73 -6.59
C PRO A 96 -1.06 11.98 -5.81
N ASP A 97 -2.00 12.76 -6.34
CA ASP A 97 -3.25 13.12 -5.66
C ASP A 97 -4.25 11.95 -5.56
N ASP A 98 -4.00 10.85 -6.28
CA ASP A 98 -4.94 9.74 -6.44
C ASP A 98 -4.78 8.62 -5.41
N PHE A 99 -3.68 8.59 -4.65
CA PHE A 99 -3.42 7.55 -3.66
C PHE A 99 -2.67 8.10 -2.44
N PHE A 100 -2.68 7.36 -1.34
CA PHE A 100 -1.88 7.68 -0.16
C PHE A 100 -1.24 6.43 0.44
N ILE A 101 0.05 6.52 0.76
CA ILE A 101 0.84 5.43 1.35
C ILE A 101 1.27 5.84 2.75
N TYR A 102 0.88 5.06 3.76
CA TYR A 102 1.48 5.13 5.09
C TYR A 102 2.46 3.97 5.25
N ALA A 103 3.75 4.24 5.08
CA ALA A 103 4.79 3.23 5.17
C ALA A 103 5.43 3.26 6.57
N ILE A 104 5.60 2.10 7.20
CA ILE A 104 6.19 2.05 8.55
C ILE A 104 7.04 0.79 8.78
N THR A 105 8.15 0.96 9.50
CA THR A 105 9.04 -0.12 9.95
C THR A 105 9.68 0.25 11.30
N GLY A 106 10.47 -0.65 11.88
CA GLY A 106 11.21 -0.41 13.13
C GLY A 106 12.72 -0.43 12.92
N THR A 107 13.49 0.25 13.78
CA THR A 107 14.96 0.31 13.66
C THR A 107 15.65 -1.04 13.90
N ASP A 108 15.01 -1.92 14.67
CA ASP A 108 15.54 -3.24 15.03
C ASP A 108 14.89 -4.34 14.19
N ASP A 109 14.12 -3.97 13.16
CA ASP A 109 13.55 -4.88 12.18
C ASP A 109 14.62 -5.30 11.18
N PHE A 110 14.72 -6.60 10.89
CA PHE A 110 15.71 -7.09 9.91
C PHE A 110 15.46 -6.54 8.51
N GLU A 111 14.22 -6.16 8.21
CA GLU A 111 13.80 -5.65 6.91
C GLU A 111 13.96 -4.13 6.79
N TYR A 112 14.33 -3.43 7.87
CA TYR A 112 14.48 -1.98 7.94
C TYR A 112 15.24 -1.40 6.74
N GLY A 113 16.45 -1.92 6.47
CA GLY A 113 17.32 -1.38 5.43
C GLY A 113 16.74 -1.50 4.03
N HIS A 114 16.15 -2.66 3.71
CA HIS A 114 15.51 -2.92 2.43
C HIS A 114 14.23 -2.10 2.25
N PHE A 115 13.42 -2.00 3.29
CA PHE A 115 12.20 -1.20 3.28
C PHE A 115 12.49 0.30 3.13
N ALA A 116 13.43 0.84 3.91
CA ALA A 116 13.85 2.24 3.80
C ALA A 116 14.44 2.56 2.41
N SER A 117 15.30 1.68 1.89
CA SER A 117 15.89 1.84 0.55
C SER A 117 14.82 1.96 -0.55
N GLN A 118 13.78 1.13 -0.52
CA GLN A 118 12.69 1.23 -1.48
C GLN A 118 11.95 2.57 -1.38
N ILE A 119 11.58 3.00 -0.16
CA ILE A 119 10.85 4.25 0.02
C ILE A 119 11.70 5.47 -0.38
N GLU A 120 12.98 5.48 0.01
CA GLU A 120 13.92 6.55 -0.36
C GLU A 120 14.15 6.59 -1.88
N GLY A 121 14.23 5.43 -2.52
CA GLY A 121 14.29 5.29 -3.97
C GLY A 121 13.06 5.89 -4.65
N MET A 122 11.86 5.47 -4.24
CA MET A 122 10.58 6.03 -4.72
C MET A 122 10.54 7.56 -4.61
N LEU A 123 10.94 8.11 -3.46
CA LEU A 123 10.98 9.57 -3.21
C LEU A 123 12.05 10.30 -4.06
N GLY A 124 13.08 9.58 -4.50
CA GLY A 124 14.15 10.13 -5.35
C GLY A 124 13.82 10.13 -6.83
N MET A 125 12.68 9.55 -7.26
CA MET A 125 12.37 9.38 -8.67
C MET A 125 12.06 10.71 -9.37
N PRO A 126 12.61 10.93 -10.58
CA PRO A 126 12.41 12.18 -11.33
C PRO A 126 10.97 12.34 -11.87
N SER A 127 10.17 11.26 -11.86
CA SER A 127 8.74 11.27 -12.23
C SER A 127 7.92 12.21 -11.34
N GLY A 128 8.31 12.38 -10.07
CA GLY A 128 7.53 13.10 -9.07
C GLY A 128 6.27 12.35 -8.62
N ASN A 129 6.16 11.04 -8.87
CA ASN A 129 5.01 10.23 -8.47
C ASN A 129 4.86 10.08 -6.95
N PHE A 130 5.93 10.30 -6.20
CA PHE A 130 5.95 10.20 -4.73
C PHE A 130 6.47 11.49 -4.11
N ILE A 131 5.66 12.05 -3.21
CA ILE A 131 5.90 13.31 -2.52
C ILE A 131 5.74 13.05 -1.02
N SER A 132 6.84 13.13 -0.29
CA SER A 132 6.83 12.94 1.16
C SER A 132 5.98 14.01 1.84
N SER A 133 4.99 13.60 2.63
CA SER A 133 4.20 14.51 3.45
C SER A 133 3.62 13.81 4.69
N ASP A 134 3.18 14.66 5.61
CA ASP A 134 2.42 14.29 6.80
C ASP A 134 0.91 14.60 6.65
N ASN A 135 0.40 14.71 5.42
CA ASN A 135 -1.03 14.78 5.09
C ASN A 135 -1.25 14.58 3.58
N GLU A 136 -2.48 14.25 3.19
CA GLU A 136 -2.89 14.08 1.78
C GLU A 136 -2.89 15.38 0.97
N GLU A 137 -3.00 16.56 1.60
CA GLU A 137 -3.10 17.84 0.88
C GLU A 137 -1.78 18.29 0.24
N SER A 138 -0.65 17.76 0.72
CA SER A 138 0.69 18.23 0.34
C SER A 138 1.63 17.12 -0.09
N GLY A 139 1.16 15.88 -0.14
CA GLY A 139 1.89 14.73 -0.65
C GLY A 139 1.12 13.44 -0.44
N ASN A 140 1.75 12.33 -0.81
CA ASN A 140 1.07 11.04 -0.94
C ASN A 140 1.81 9.88 -0.28
N ILE A 141 2.90 10.16 0.43
CA ILE A 141 3.60 9.14 1.22
C ILE A 141 4.07 9.69 2.57
N ALA A 142 3.66 9.02 3.64
CA ALA A 142 4.14 9.23 5.00
C ALA A 142 5.01 8.03 5.40
N PHE A 143 6.32 8.24 5.53
CA PHE A 143 7.25 7.19 5.99
C PHE A 143 7.57 7.36 7.49
N ARG A 144 7.48 6.28 8.26
CA ARG A 144 7.72 6.26 9.70
C ARG A 144 8.69 5.15 10.07
N ILE A 145 9.60 5.48 10.99
CA ILE A 145 10.55 4.54 11.57
C ILE A 145 10.35 4.56 13.08
N LYS A 146 10.04 3.40 13.65
CA LYS A 146 9.79 3.24 15.07
C LYS A 146 11.06 2.76 15.79
N GLU A 147 11.61 3.62 16.64
CA GLU A 147 12.81 3.32 17.43
C GLU A 147 12.61 2.09 18.33
N GLY A 148 13.54 1.15 18.28
CA GLY A 148 13.62 -0.05 19.11
C GLY A 148 12.59 -1.13 18.80
N TYR A 149 11.87 -1.03 17.67
CA TYR A 149 10.86 -2.03 17.29
C TYR A 149 11.49 -3.08 16.37
N SER A 150 11.31 -4.35 16.75
CA SER A 150 11.75 -5.52 15.98
C SER A 150 10.61 -6.10 15.14
N HIS A 151 10.93 -7.07 14.30
CA HIS A 151 9.98 -7.75 13.41
C HIS A 151 9.05 -8.71 14.18
N ASP A 152 8.03 -8.19 14.85
CA ASP A 152 7.13 -8.97 15.69
C ASP A 152 5.66 -8.53 15.65
N GLY A 153 4.80 -9.28 16.36
CA GLY A 153 3.37 -9.00 16.42
C GLY A 153 3.01 -7.69 17.14
N ARG A 154 3.86 -7.18 18.04
CA ARG A 154 3.63 -5.88 18.68
C ARG A 154 3.81 -4.77 17.65
N ALA A 155 4.88 -4.84 16.86
CA ALA A 155 5.11 -3.93 15.75
C ALA A 155 3.93 -3.96 14.78
N ALA A 156 3.53 -5.14 14.30
CA ALA A 156 2.41 -5.29 13.37
C ALA A 156 1.10 -4.63 13.89
N MET A 157 0.76 -4.85 15.17
CA MET A 157 -0.45 -4.28 15.77
C MET A 157 -0.38 -2.75 15.91
N GLU A 158 0.73 -2.21 16.40
CA GLU A 158 0.88 -0.77 16.61
C GLU A 158 0.97 -0.01 15.27
N TYR A 159 1.63 -0.59 14.28
CA TYR A 159 1.71 -0.03 12.94
C TYR A 159 0.33 0.02 12.29
N THR A 160 -0.46 -1.06 12.43
CA THR A 160 -1.86 -1.09 11.98
C THR A 160 -2.70 0.01 12.62
N TYR A 161 -2.60 0.17 13.95
CA TYR A 161 -3.29 1.25 14.66
C TYR A 161 -2.90 2.62 14.13
N ASN A 162 -1.59 2.90 14.02
CA ASN A 162 -1.10 4.20 13.56
C ASN A 162 -1.50 4.50 12.11
N GLY A 163 -1.41 3.51 11.20
CA GLY A 163 -1.79 3.69 9.80
C GLY A 163 -3.30 3.92 9.61
N LEU A 164 -4.14 3.19 10.35
CA LEU A 164 -5.60 3.38 10.28
C LEU A 164 -6.05 4.76 10.80
N MET A 165 -5.29 5.38 11.71
CA MET A 165 -5.57 6.76 12.17
C MET A 165 -5.31 7.82 11.09
N TRP A 166 -4.66 7.45 9.98
CA TRP A 166 -4.33 8.34 8.88
C TRP A 166 -5.24 8.19 7.67
N PHE A 167 -5.85 7.02 7.49
CA PHE A 167 -6.75 6.83 6.36
C PHE A 167 -8.06 7.60 6.57
N TRP A 168 -8.52 8.26 5.51
CA TRP A 168 -9.77 9.03 5.48
C TRP A 168 -9.85 10.17 6.50
N ASN A 169 -8.71 10.78 6.84
CA ASN A 169 -8.59 11.85 7.84
C ASN A 169 -8.03 13.13 7.22
#